data_AF-A0A932QJ70-F1
#
_entry.id   AF-A0A932QJ70-F1
#
_cell.length_a   1.000
_cell.length_b   1.000
_cell.length_c   1.000
_cell.angle_alpha   90.00
_cell.angle_beta   90.00
_cell.angle_gamma   90.00
#
_symmetry.space_group_name_H-M   'P 1'
#
loop_
_entity.id
_entity.type
_entity.pdbx_description
1 polymer ?
#
loop_
_entity_poly.entity_id
_entity_poly.type
_entity_poly.pdbx_seq_one_letter_code
_entity_poly.pdbx_strand_id
1 'polypeptide(L)'
;MSQYGAKGRANAGQNYRDIVHAYYGRDPGTKDTGGDISVSGFGNLNFESYYLMGIAEMPSSFPKEALKAQAVAARTFAWRYKSSGQTICTTQSCQVFSKSKADNPPGEWKTAVEETRGQVLDDTVGYYSSTTGGFITTMGWDTTCGNQGCWTGGAYEKMAGSPWFYKGWYTADYYNDSAKCSRSHPWLTGEEFADIFNAWIVLKNGTSEDVARILPVTINSCSIGGQSGNPYSMGQLVDRVNSMGGAVTSVSSVSVTYNSGGYTDTVTAQTNRGPISVSGGDFVQAFNVRAPSYISIRGVLSTGGALFNIEKK
;
A
#
# COMPACT_ATOMS: atom_id res chain seq x y z
N MET A 1 9.26 -7.66 3.33
CA MET A 1 8.94 -8.34 2.04
C MET A 1 7.49 -8.11 1.65
N SER A 2 7.21 -7.79 0.38
CA SER A 2 5.85 -7.86 -0.19
C SER A 2 5.53 -9.31 -0.57
N GLN A 3 4.40 -9.86 -0.11
CA GLN A 3 3.98 -11.22 -0.46
C GLN A 3 3.60 -11.33 -1.94
N TYR A 4 2.83 -10.38 -2.47
CA TYR A 4 2.52 -10.33 -3.90
C TYR A 4 3.76 -9.97 -4.73
N GLY A 5 4.68 -9.17 -4.19
CA GLY A 5 5.94 -8.87 -4.87
C GLY A 5 6.83 -10.11 -4.96
N ALA A 6 6.94 -10.90 -3.89
CA ALA A 6 7.61 -12.20 -3.90
C ALA A 6 6.99 -13.17 -4.92
N LYS A 7 5.65 -13.20 -5.01
CA LYS A 7 4.95 -13.94 -6.08
C LYS A 7 5.35 -13.45 -7.47
N GLY A 8 5.39 -12.13 -7.68
CA GLY A 8 5.79 -11.54 -8.96
C GLY A 8 7.22 -11.87 -9.35
N ARG A 9 8.14 -11.79 -8.39
CA ARG A 9 9.56 -12.15 -8.57
C ARG A 9 9.74 -13.64 -8.87
N ALA A 10 9.04 -14.52 -8.15
CA ALA A 10 9.05 -15.96 -8.42
C ALA A 10 8.49 -16.28 -9.82
N ASN A 11 7.39 -15.62 -10.23
CA ASN A 11 6.86 -15.74 -11.59
C ASN A 11 7.84 -15.25 -12.67
N ALA A 12 8.72 -14.31 -12.32
CA ALA A 12 9.79 -13.84 -13.19
C ALA A 12 11.05 -14.75 -13.16
N GLY A 13 10.99 -15.90 -12.49
CA GLY A 13 12.05 -16.90 -12.47
C GLY A 13 13.07 -16.75 -11.34
N GLN A 14 12.89 -15.80 -10.41
CA GLN A 14 13.77 -15.66 -9.24
C GLN A 14 13.55 -16.80 -8.26
N ASN A 15 14.64 -17.38 -7.75
CA ASN A 15 14.57 -18.37 -6.69
C ASN A 15 14.36 -17.70 -5.32
N TYR A 16 14.07 -18.48 -4.28
CA TYR A 16 13.77 -17.91 -2.96
C TYR A 16 14.93 -17.12 -2.34
N ARG A 17 16.19 -17.47 -2.64
CA ARG A 17 17.35 -16.72 -2.14
C ARG A 17 17.42 -15.36 -2.81
N ASP A 18 17.22 -15.29 -4.13
CA ASP A 18 17.18 -14.02 -4.85
C ASP A 18 16.06 -13.11 -4.29
N ILE A 19 14.88 -13.68 -4.03
CA ILE A 19 13.73 -12.96 -3.48
C ILE A 19 14.04 -12.44 -2.08
N VAL A 20 14.55 -13.30 -1.20
CA VAL A 20 14.90 -12.94 0.17
C VAL A 20 16.00 -11.87 0.17
N HIS A 21 17.04 -12.03 -0.65
CA HIS A 21 18.10 -11.06 -0.78
C HIS A 21 17.57 -9.70 -1.26
N ALA A 22 16.67 -9.68 -2.25
CA ALA A 22 16.09 -8.44 -2.74
C ALA A 22 15.33 -7.67 -1.64
N TYR A 23 14.56 -8.36 -0.79
CA TYR A 23 13.75 -7.70 0.25
C TYR A 23 14.50 -7.36 1.53
N TYR A 24 15.52 -8.14 1.89
CA TYR A 24 16.19 -8.03 3.19
C TYR A 24 17.66 -7.65 3.09
N GLY A 25 18.25 -7.61 1.88
CA GLY A 25 19.67 -7.33 1.65
C GLY A 25 20.59 -8.39 2.27
N ARG A 26 20.08 -9.61 2.47
CA ARG A 26 20.75 -10.69 3.20
C ARG A 26 20.44 -12.02 2.55
N ASP A 27 21.42 -12.90 2.52
CA ASP A 27 21.21 -14.31 2.20
C ASP A 27 20.83 -15.08 3.48
N PRO A 28 19.96 -16.10 3.37
CA PRO A 28 19.63 -16.94 4.50
C PRO A 28 20.84 -17.76 4.95
N GLY A 29 21.16 -17.67 6.24
CA GLY A 29 22.11 -18.55 6.92
C GLY A 29 21.41 -19.75 7.54
N THR A 30 22.21 -20.72 8.01
CA THR A 30 21.69 -21.91 8.70
C THR A 30 21.77 -21.75 10.22
N LYS A 31 20.67 -21.98 10.92
CA LYS A 31 20.58 -22.07 12.38
C LYS A 31 20.02 -23.42 12.81
N ASP A 32 20.35 -23.86 14.02
CA ASP A 32 19.63 -24.97 14.66
C ASP A 32 18.27 -24.50 15.15
N THR A 33 17.26 -24.78 14.35
CA THR A 33 15.87 -24.42 14.62
C THR A 33 15.07 -25.56 15.25
N GLY A 34 15.73 -26.58 15.80
CA GLY A 34 15.08 -27.67 16.53
C GLY A 34 14.34 -27.22 17.81
N GLY A 35 13.54 -28.13 18.37
CA GLY A 35 12.78 -27.91 19.61
C GLY A 35 11.57 -27.00 19.46
N ASP A 36 11.12 -26.41 20.57
CA ASP A 36 9.80 -25.79 20.66
C ASP A 36 9.84 -24.26 20.69
N ILE A 37 8.70 -23.63 20.41
CA ILE A 37 8.43 -22.20 20.61
C ILE A 37 7.19 -22.04 21.48
N SER A 38 7.22 -21.07 22.39
CA SER A 38 6.06 -20.70 23.19
C SER A 38 5.10 -19.83 22.38
N VAL A 39 3.85 -20.25 22.23
CA VAL A 39 2.83 -19.61 21.41
C VAL A 39 1.60 -19.26 22.25
N SER A 40 1.21 -17.98 22.20
CA SER A 40 0.08 -17.47 22.97
C SER A 40 -1.21 -18.22 22.63
N GLY A 41 -1.86 -18.79 23.65
CA GLY A 41 -3.09 -19.58 23.50
C GLY A 41 -2.90 -21.03 23.06
N PHE A 42 -1.67 -21.47 22.75
CA PHE A 42 -1.37 -22.83 22.29
C PHE A 42 -0.26 -23.54 23.07
N GLY A 43 0.45 -22.85 23.96
CA GLY A 43 1.54 -23.43 24.74
C GLY A 43 2.81 -23.64 23.90
N ASN A 44 3.61 -24.64 24.25
CA ASN A 44 4.82 -24.96 23.51
C ASN A 44 4.50 -25.85 22.31
N LEU A 45 4.87 -25.39 21.11
CA LEU A 45 4.67 -26.10 19.85
C LEU A 45 6.01 -26.42 19.22
N ASN A 46 6.15 -27.56 18.55
CA ASN A 46 7.35 -27.85 17.77
C ASN A 46 7.56 -26.77 16.71
N PHE A 47 8.74 -26.14 16.70
CA PHE A 47 9.00 -24.96 15.89
C PHE A 47 8.93 -25.23 14.38
N GLU A 48 9.56 -26.31 13.92
CA GLU A 48 9.63 -26.66 12.49
C GLU A 48 8.45 -27.50 12.03
N SER A 49 8.14 -28.59 12.76
CA SER A 49 7.18 -29.59 12.29
C SER A 49 5.72 -29.26 12.58
N TYR A 50 5.43 -28.20 13.34
CA TYR A 50 4.06 -27.82 13.68
C TYR A 50 3.80 -26.31 13.57
N TYR A 51 4.57 -25.49 14.27
CA TYR A 51 4.35 -24.04 14.29
C TYR A 51 4.48 -23.42 12.90
N LEU A 52 5.60 -23.64 12.20
CA LEU A 52 5.79 -23.11 10.84
C LEU A 52 4.80 -23.69 9.83
N MET A 53 4.35 -24.93 10.03
CA MET A 53 3.30 -25.55 9.19
C MET A 53 1.97 -24.80 9.30
N GLY A 54 1.67 -24.21 10.46
CA GLY A 54 0.45 -23.46 10.72
C GLY A 54 0.46 -21.99 10.30
N ILE A 55 1.57 -21.44 9.82
CA ILE A 55 1.61 -20.01 9.40
C ILE A 55 0.68 -19.79 8.21
N ALA A 56 -0.33 -18.95 8.37
CA ALA A 56 -1.46 -18.81 7.45
C ALA A 56 -1.48 -17.45 6.71
N GLU A 57 -0.32 -17.05 6.19
CA GLU A 57 -0.07 -15.70 5.66
C GLU A 57 -0.12 -15.62 4.13
N MET A 58 0.37 -16.66 3.44
CA MET A 58 0.44 -16.71 1.98
C MET A 58 -0.41 -17.88 1.44
N PRO A 59 -1.21 -17.69 0.37
CA PRO A 59 -1.96 -18.78 -0.24
C PRO A 59 -1.02 -19.87 -0.76
N SER A 60 -1.28 -21.13 -0.42
CA SER A 60 -0.43 -22.25 -0.85
C SER A 60 -0.43 -22.52 -2.36
N SER A 61 -1.30 -21.84 -3.12
CA SER A 61 -1.29 -21.84 -4.60
C SER A 61 -0.26 -20.88 -5.20
N PHE A 62 0.45 -20.09 -4.39
CA PHE A 62 1.52 -19.23 -4.86
C PHE A 62 2.74 -20.06 -5.31
N PRO A 63 3.59 -19.51 -6.18
CA PRO A 63 4.78 -20.22 -6.66
C PRO A 63 5.66 -20.72 -5.51
N LYS A 64 6.22 -21.92 -5.67
CA LYS A 64 7.06 -22.59 -4.66
C LYS A 64 8.17 -21.69 -4.11
N GLU A 65 8.85 -20.94 -4.96
CA GLU A 65 9.96 -20.06 -4.53
C GLU A 65 9.47 -18.85 -3.71
N ALA A 66 8.25 -18.36 -3.95
CA ALA A 66 7.62 -17.35 -3.09
C ALA A 66 7.24 -17.94 -1.72
N LEU A 67 6.72 -19.18 -1.70
CA LEU A 67 6.40 -19.88 -0.45
C LEU A 67 7.65 -20.14 0.38
N LYS A 68 8.78 -20.51 -0.25
CA LYS A 68 10.08 -20.65 0.42
C LYS A 68 10.58 -19.34 1.01
N ALA A 69 10.49 -18.24 0.25
CA ALA A 69 10.85 -16.92 0.73
C ALA A 69 9.99 -16.52 1.95
N GLN A 70 8.69 -16.82 1.91
CA GLN A 70 7.77 -16.63 3.05
C GLN A 70 8.14 -17.52 4.24
N ALA A 71 8.50 -18.78 4.03
CA ALA A 71 8.92 -19.67 5.10
C ALA A 71 10.20 -19.17 5.80
N VAL A 72 11.20 -18.69 5.04
CA VAL A 72 12.42 -18.07 5.59
C VAL A 72 12.08 -16.80 6.39
N ALA A 73 11.22 -15.93 5.85
CA ALA A 73 10.81 -14.70 6.54
C ALA A 73 10.05 -15.00 7.85
N ALA A 74 9.05 -15.89 7.81
CA ALA A 74 8.26 -16.29 8.98
C ALA A 74 9.13 -16.98 10.04
N ARG A 75 10.06 -17.86 9.62
CA ARG A 75 11.02 -18.51 10.50
C ARG A 75 11.96 -17.49 11.14
N THR A 76 12.48 -16.54 10.38
CA THR A 76 13.33 -15.46 10.90
C THR A 76 12.59 -14.64 11.95
N PHE A 77 11.34 -14.26 11.68
CA PHE A 77 10.53 -13.52 12.63
C PHE A 77 10.32 -14.31 13.93
N ALA A 78 9.91 -15.58 13.82
CA ALA A 78 9.64 -16.45 14.96
C ALA A 78 10.91 -16.80 15.77
N TRP A 79 12.05 -16.95 15.08
CA TRP A 79 13.32 -17.31 15.68
C TRP A 79 13.76 -16.30 16.74
N ARG A 80 13.44 -15.01 16.57
CA ARG A 80 13.74 -13.96 17.55
C ARG A 80 13.01 -14.16 18.89
N TYR A 81 11.77 -14.64 18.84
CA TYR A 81 11.00 -14.98 20.05
C TYR A 81 11.53 -16.27 20.69
N LYS A 82 11.76 -17.30 19.88
CA LYS A 82 12.30 -18.57 20.35
C LYS A 82 13.67 -18.41 21.03
N SER A 83 14.61 -17.71 20.39
CA SER A 83 15.96 -17.51 20.89
C SER A 83 16.03 -16.62 22.13
N SER A 84 15.04 -15.75 22.33
CA SER A 84 14.91 -14.92 23.54
C SER A 84 14.05 -15.57 24.64
N GLY A 85 13.49 -16.76 24.40
CA GLY A 85 12.58 -17.43 25.33
C GLY A 85 11.23 -16.72 25.49
N GLN A 86 10.85 -15.84 24.56
CA GLN A 86 9.60 -15.08 24.60
C GLN A 86 8.44 -15.82 23.93
N THR A 87 7.23 -15.57 24.41
CA THR A 87 6.00 -16.08 23.80
C THR A 87 5.61 -15.23 22.58
N ILE A 88 5.40 -15.87 21.44
CA ILE A 88 4.91 -15.21 20.23
C ILE A 88 3.38 -15.16 20.20
N CYS A 89 2.81 -14.03 19.75
CA CYS A 89 1.37 -13.89 19.56
C CYS A 89 0.92 -14.50 18.22
N THR A 90 -0.38 -14.75 18.05
CA THR A 90 -0.97 -15.41 16.87
C THR A 90 -1.82 -14.49 15.99
N THR A 91 -1.77 -13.19 16.27
CA THR A 91 -2.49 -12.15 15.52
C THR A 91 -1.57 -11.47 14.50
N GLN A 92 -2.15 -10.57 13.69
CA GLN A 92 -1.41 -9.72 12.74
C GLN A 92 -0.34 -8.84 13.40
N SER A 93 -0.35 -8.69 14.72
CA SER A 93 0.71 -8.00 15.47
C SER A 93 2.03 -8.79 15.49
N CYS A 94 1.97 -10.11 15.26
CA CYS A 94 3.13 -10.99 15.11
C CYS A 94 3.07 -11.67 13.75
N GLN A 95 2.44 -12.85 13.71
CA GLN A 95 2.11 -13.58 12.49
C GLN A 95 0.93 -14.50 12.76
N VAL A 96 0.08 -14.68 11.75
CA VAL A 96 -1.14 -15.47 11.88
C VAL A 96 -0.80 -16.96 11.90
N PHE A 97 -1.07 -17.60 13.04
CA PHE A 97 -0.99 -19.05 13.21
C PHE A 97 -2.38 -19.68 13.18
N SER A 98 -2.54 -20.73 12.37
CA SER A 98 -3.76 -21.52 12.27
C SER A 98 -3.50 -22.98 12.65
N LYS A 99 -4.15 -23.44 13.73
CA LYS A 99 -4.07 -24.83 14.18
C LYS A 99 -4.58 -25.81 13.11
N SER A 100 -5.69 -25.48 12.43
CA SER A 100 -6.23 -26.35 11.38
C SER A 100 -5.27 -26.51 10.21
N LYS A 101 -4.53 -25.43 9.86
CA LYS A 101 -3.46 -25.50 8.86
C LYS A 101 -2.27 -26.32 9.38
N ALA A 102 -1.90 -26.20 10.66
CA ALA A 102 -0.82 -27.00 11.24
C ALA A 102 -1.16 -28.50 11.30
N ASP A 103 -2.41 -28.83 11.64
CA ASP A 103 -2.91 -30.21 11.70
C ASP A 103 -2.97 -30.88 10.31
N ASN A 104 -3.22 -30.10 9.25
CA ASN A 104 -3.26 -30.59 7.88
C ASN A 104 -2.62 -29.57 6.90
N PRO A 105 -1.28 -29.48 6.85
CA PRO A 105 -0.60 -28.47 6.06
C PRO A 105 -0.70 -28.76 4.57
N PRO A 106 -1.06 -27.76 3.73
CA PRO A 106 -1.06 -27.92 2.28
C PRO A 106 0.31 -28.35 1.76
N GLY A 107 0.35 -29.28 0.80
CA GLY A 107 1.59 -29.93 0.33
C GLY A 107 2.70 -28.97 -0.12
N GLU A 108 2.37 -27.93 -0.89
CA GLU A 108 3.35 -26.93 -1.35
C GLU A 108 3.92 -26.09 -0.19
N TRP A 109 3.08 -25.72 0.79
CA TRP A 109 3.53 -25.00 1.97
C TRP A 109 4.44 -25.87 2.83
N LYS A 110 4.02 -27.12 3.09
CA LYS A 110 4.82 -28.10 3.83
C LYS A 110 6.20 -28.29 3.19
N THR A 111 6.22 -28.54 1.89
CA THR A 111 7.46 -28.69 1.11
C THR A 111 8.35 -27.44 1.22
N ALA A 112 7.77 -26.24 1.12
CA ALA A 112 8.54 -25.00 1.25
C ALA A 112 9.16 -24.82 2.65
N VAL A 113 8.43 -25.17 3.72
CA VAL A 113 8.93 -25.15 5.10
C VAL A 113 10.07 -26.16 5.26
N GLU A 114 9.89 -27.40 4.79
CA GLU A 114 10.88 -28.49 4.90
C GLU A 114 12.15 -28.19 4.10
N GLU A 115 12.04 -27.75 2.85
CA GLU A 115 13.18 -27.43 1.98
C GLU A 115 13.97 -26.20 2.44
N THR A 116 13.37 -25.36 3.31
CA THR A 116 14.03 -24.19 3.92
C THR A 116 14.31 -24.37 5.41
N ARG A 117 14.26 -25.61 5.92
CA ARG A 117 14.50 -25.89 7.33
C ARG A 117 15.82 -25.29 7.81
N GLY A 118 15.77 -24.58 8.94
CA GLY A 118 16.95 -23.92 9.52
C GLY A 118 17.43 -22.67 8.78
N GLN A 119 16.82 -22.30 7.65
CA GLN A 119 17.21 -21.09 6.90
C GLN A 119 16.60 -19.84 7.56
N VAL A 120 17.47 -19.01 8.14
CA VAL A 120 17.13 -17.80 8.91
C VAL A 120 18.01 -16.64 8.46
N LEU A 121 17.48 -15.43 8.47
CA LEU A 121 18.24 -14.21 8.18
C LEU A 121 18.85 -13.64 9.46
N ASP A 122 20.15 -13.38 9.43
CA ASP A 122 20.87 -12.77 10.54
C ASP A 122 20.72 -11.23 10.57
N ASP A 123 20.71 -10.68 11.78
CA ASP A 123 20.62 -9.24 12.09
C ASP A 123 19.48 -8.47 11.39
N THR A 124 18.37 -9.15 11.12
CA THR A 124 17.19 -8.52 10.57
C THR A 124 15.92 -9.12 11.13
N VAL A 125 14.80 -8.46 10.86
CA VAL A 125 13.48 -8.95 11.20
C VAL A 125 12.79 -9.36 9.92
N GLY A 126 12.26 -10.59 9.89
CA GLY A 126 11.49 -11.11 8.76
C GLY A 126 10.11 -10.45 8.60
N TYR A 127 10.04 -9.13 8.58
CA TYR A 127 8.78 -8.39 8.36
C TYR A 127 8.28 -8.59 6.94
N TYR A 128 6.99 -8.89 6.82
CA TYR A 128 6.30 -8.97 5.54
C TYR A 128 4.91 -8.35 5.62
N SER A 129 4.39 -7.98 4.46
CA SER A 129 3.02 -7.49 4.29
C SER A 129 2.45 -8.04 2.99
N SER A 130 1.13 -7.96 2.82
CA SER A 130 0.49 -8.42 1.59
C SER A 130 1.03 -7.68 0.35
N THR A 131 1.11 -6.34 0.42
CA THR A 131 1.44 -5.47 -0.70
C THR A 131 2.11 -4.20 -0.16
N THR A 132 2.99 -3.58 -0.94
CA THR A 132 3.84 -2.46 -0.48
C THR A 132 3.70 -1.16 -1.29
N GLY A 133 3.04 -1.18 -2.44
CA GLY A 133 2.94 -0.05 -3.38
C GLY A 133 4.05 0.01 -4.44
N GLY A 134 4.93 -0.98 -4.51
CA GLY A 134 6.04 -1.06 -5.47
C GLY A 134 7.29 -0.30 -5.04
N PHE A 135 7.31 0.25 -3.83
CA PHE A 135 8.46 0.87 -3.21
C PHE A 135 8.55 0.46 -1.73
N ILE A 136 9.75 0.17 -1.26
CA ILE A 136 10.02 -0.21 0.12
C ILE A 136 11.24 0.57 0.59
N THR A 137 11.15 1.26 1.73
CA THR A 137 12.22 2.16 2.22
C THR A 137 13.57 1.46 2.42
N THR A 138 13.59 0.16 2.66
CA THR A 138 14.82 -0.63 2.86
C THR A 138 15.48 -1.13 1.59
N MET A 139 14.78 -1.15 0.45
CA MET A 139 15.32 -1.70 -0.82
C MET A 139 15.07 -0.80 -2.05
N GLY A 140 14.26 0.24 -1.93
CA GLY A 140 13.86 1.10 -3.04
C GLY A 140 12.71 0.50 -3.87
N TRP A 141 12.79 0.69 -5.19
CA TRP A 141 11.75 0.30 -6.13
C TRP A 141 11.72 -1.22 -6.37
N ASP A 142 10.59 -1.83 -6.08
CA ASP A 142 10.31 -3.26 -6.29
C ASP A 142 9.72 -3.50 -7.69
N THR A 143 10.49 -3.13 -8.71
CA THR A 143 10.09 -3.15 -10.11
C THR A 143 11.08 -3.93 -10.97
N THR A 144 10.64 -4.39 -12.14
CA THR A 144 11.48 -5.14 -13.10
C THR A 144 12.66 -4.34 -13.64
N CYS A 145 12.58 -3.01 -13.63
CA CYS A 145 13.66 -2.11 -14.03
C CYS A 145 14.50 -1.59 -12.85
N GLY A 146 14.17 -1.99 -11.61
CA GLY A 146 14.87 -1.56 -10.39
C GLY A 146 14.76 -0.07 -10.05
N ASN A 147 13.86 0.66 -10.72
CA ASN A 147 13.63 2.08 -10.51
C ASN A 147 12.18 2.48 -10.85
N GLN A 148 11.87 3.77 -10.74
CA GLN A 148 10.54 4.31 -10.96
C GLN A 148 10.09 4.33 -12.43
N GLY A 149 11.00 4.21 -13.39
CA GLY A 149 10.73 4.42 -14.82
C GLY A 149 9.77 3.42 -15.45
N CYS A 150 9.61 2.24 -14.84
CA CYS A 150 8.60 1.26 -15.23
C CYS A 150 7.43 1.16 -14.23
N TRP A 151 7.42 1.96 -13.16
CA TRP A 151 6.26 2.03 -12.29
C TRP A 151 5.12 2.79 -13.00
N THR A 152 3.88 2.33 -12.95
CA THR A 152 3.39 1.19 -12.16
C THR A 152 3.54 -0.17 -12.84
N GLY A 153 3.59 -0.21 -14.17
CA GLY A 153 3.43 -1.43 -14.99
C GLY A 153 4.37 -2.58 -14.62
N GLY A 154 5.63 -2.27 -14.36
CA GLY A 154 6.70 -3.20 -14.02
C GLY A 154 6.84 -3.50 -12.52
N ALA A 155 5.95 -3.03 -11.65
CA ALA A 155 5.97 -3.42 -10.24
C ALA A 155 5.63 -4.91 -10.10
N TYR A 156 6.45 -5.68 -9.39
CA TYR A 156 6.28 -7.14 -9.31
C TYR A 156 4.91 -7.54 -8.73
N GLU A 157 4.44 -6.82 -7.72
CA GLU A 157 3.13 -7.10 -7.11
C GLU A 157 1.94 -6.69 -8.00
N LYS A 158 2.09 -5.69 -8.89
CA LYS A 158 1.10 -5.39 -9.94
C LYS A 158 1.02 -6.55 -10.93
N MET A 159 2.18 -6.99 -11.43
CA MET A 159 2.29 -8.10 -12.37
C MET A 159 1.77 -9.42 -11.77
N ALA A 160 1.89 -9.59 -10.46
CA ALA A 160 1.37 -10.73 -9.71
C ALA A 160 -0.15 -10.68 -9.44
N GLY A 161 -0.81 -9.58 -9.83
CA GLY A 161 -2.24 -9.37 -9.62
C GLY A 161 -2.61 -9.07 -8.17
N SER A 162 -1.81 -8.27 -7.45
CA SER A 162 -2.20 -7.82 -6.12
C SER A 162 -3.53 -7.05 -6.17
N PRO A 163 -4.55 -7.45 -5.39
CA PRO A 163 -5.82 -6.74 -5.31
C PRO A 163 -5.71 -5.40 -4.56
N TRP A 164 -4.58 -5.16 -3.88
CA TRP A 164 -4.34 -3.98 -3.06
C TRP A 164 -3.42 -2.95 -3.72
N PHE A 165 -2.69 -3.34 -4.78
CA PHE A 165 -1.73 -2.45 -5.44
C PHE A 165 -2.42 -1.24 -6.07
N TYR A 166 -3.58 -1.46 -6.68
CA TYR A 166 -4.45 -0.41 -7.20
C TYR A 166 -5.76 -0.39 -6.44
N LYS A 167 -5.79 0.33 -5.33
CA LYS A 167 -7.02 0.58 -4.58
C LYS A 167 -7.33 2.07 -4.51
N GLY A 168 -8.38 2.48 -5.23
CA GLY A 168 -9.01 3.78 -5.02
C GLY A 168 -9.90 3.70 -3.79
N TRP A 169 -9.63 4.52 -2.78
CA TRP A 169 -10.41 4.55 -1.54
C TRP A 169 -11.61 5.48 -1.68
N TYR A 170 -12.79 4.98 -1.32
CA TYR A 170 -14.07 5.71 -1.35
C TYR A 170 -15.00 5.32 -0.19
N THR A 171 -14.45 4.63 0.81
CA THR A 171 -15.09 4.16 2.03
C THR A 171 -14.64 5.01 3.21
N ALA A 172 -15.43 5.11 4.27
CA ALA A 172 -15.12 5.90 5.46
C ALA A 172 -13.84 5.42 6.16
N ASP A 173 -13.57 4.11 6.14
CA ASP A 173 -12.39 3.48 6.73
C ASP A 173 -11.78 2.43 5.78
N TYR A 174 -10.89 1.57 6.27
CA TYR A 174 -10.18 0.58 5.46
C TYR A 174 -11.00 -0.68 5.11
N TYR A 175 -12.24 -0.77 5.60
CA TYR A 175 -13.12 -1.91 5.38
C TYR A 175 -14.09 -1.67 4.21
N ASN A 176 -14.41 -2.72 3.46
CA ASN A 176 -15.25 -2.61 2.25
C ASN A 176 -16.75 -2.42 2.56
N ASP A 177 -17.16 -2.77 3.78
CA ASP A 177 -18.53 -2.67 4.31
C ASP A 177 -18.80 -1.34 5.01
N SER A 178 -17.78 -0.51 5.24
CA SER A 178 -17.98 0.81 5.83
C SER A 178 -18.70 1.77 4.89
N ALA A 179 -19.17 2.87 5.48
CA ALA A 179 -20.00 3.85 4.79
C ALA A 179 -19.31 4.39 3.53
N LYS A 180 -20.09 4.57 2.44
CA LYS A 180 -19.58 5.01 1.13
C LYS A 180 -20.07 6.40 0.72
N CYS A 181 -20.87 7.05 1.56
CA CYS A 181 -21.45 8.37 1.28
C CYS A 181 -22.09 8.41 -0.13
N SER A 182 -23.01 7.46 -0.37
CA SER A 182 -23.76 7.28 -1.63
C SER A 182 -22.94 6.95 -2.89
N ARG A 183 -21.65 6.62 -2.79
CA ARG A 183 -20.85 6.18 -3.94
C ARG A 183 -20.79 4.65 -4.06
N SER A 184 -20.74 4.17 -5.30
CA SER A 184 -20.46 2.76 -5.62
C SER A 184 -19.03 2.53 -6.14
N HIS A 185 -18.30 3.62 -6.45
CA HIS A 185 -16.95 3.56 -7.04
C HIS A 185 -16.08 4.78 -6.65
N PRO A 186 -14.74 4.68 -6.82
CA PRO A 186 -13.82 5.79 -6.52
C PRO A 186 -13.60 6.78 -7.68
N TRP A 187 -14.16 6.54 -8.86
CA TRP A 187 -13.99 7.44 -10.02
C TRP A 187 -14.61 8.80 -9.80
N LEU A 188 -13.88 9.86 -10.14
CA LEU A 188 -14.38 11.23 -10.21
C LEU A 188 -14.93 11.52 -11.61
N THR A 189 -15.94 12.39 -11.71
CA THR A 189 -16.32 13.00 -12.99
C THR A 189 -15.23 13.97 -13.46
N GLY A 190 -15.26 14.36 -14.75
CA GLY A 190 -14.33 15.38 -15.26
C GLY A 190 -14.46 16.73 -14.54
N GLU A 191 -15.68 17.07 -14.12
CA GLU A 191 -15.97 18.28 -13.33
C GLU A 191 -15.42 18.15 -11.90
N GLU A 192 -15.69 17.03 -11.22
CA GLU A 192 -15.13 16.74 -9.88
C GLU A 192 -13.59 16.77 -9.90
N PHE A 193 -12.96 16.26 -10.97
CA PHE A 193 -11.51 16.26 -11.10
C PHE A 193 -10.93 17.65 -11.42
N ALA A 194 -11.57 18.44 -12.29
CA ALA A 194 -11.20 19.83 -12.55
C ALA A 194 -11.28 20.70 -11.29
N ASP A 195 -12.28 20.44 -10.45
CA ASP A 195 -12.50 21.14 -9.19
C ASP A 195 -11.38 20.92 -8.16
N ILE A 196 -10.68 19.78 -8.19
CA ILE A 196 -9.47 19.57 -7.39
C ILE A 196 -8.37 20.59 -7.76
N PHE A 197 -8.19 20.89 -9.05
CA PHE A 197 -7.22 21.90 -9.49
C PHE A 197 -7.66 23.32 -9.11
N ASN A 198 -8.96 23.61 -9.14
CA ASN A 198 -9.48 24.89 -8.64
C ASN A 198 -9.24 25.06 -7.13
N ALA A 199 -9.47 24.00 -6.35
CA ALA A 199 -9.14 23.99 -4.93
C ALA A 199 -7.64 24.23 -4.70
N TRP A 200 -6.76 23.58 -5.45
CA TRP A 200 -5.32 23.83 -5.38
C TRP A 200 -4.96 25.30 -5.66
N ILE A 201 -5.57 25.93 -6.68
CA ILE A 201 -5.33 27.36 -6.99
C ILE A 201 -5.69 28.24 -5.80
N VAL A 202 -6.82 27.98 -5.14
CA VAL A 202 -7.23 28.72 -3.93
C VAL A 202 -6.30 28.43 -2.75
N LEU A 203 -5.93 27.17 -2.53
CA LEU A 203 -5.00 26.81 -1.45
C LEU A 203 -3.64 27.51 -1.57
N LYS A 204 -3.19 27.81 -2.80
CA LYS A 204 -1.93 28.50 -3.05
C LYS A 204 -2.03 30.02 -3.03
N ASN A 205 -3.13 30.59 -3.53
CA ASN A 205 -3.22 32.02 -3.84
C ASN A 205 -4.37 32.75 -3.14
N GLY A 206 -5.26 32.02 -2.45
CA GLY A 206 -6.43 32.56 -1.78
C GLY A 206 -6.11 33.15 -0.41
N THR A 207 -7.07 33.90 0.14
CA THR A 207 -6.99 34.37 1.52
C THR A 207 -7.31 33.23 2.50
N SER A 208 -7.09 33.45 3.79
CA SER A 208 -7.47 32.49 4.83
C SER A 208 -8.97 32.18 4.82
N GLU A 209 -9.81 33.16 4.48
CA GLU A 209 -11.26 32.99 4.32
C GLU A 209 -11.61 32.13 3.11
N ASP A 210 -10.88 32.27 1.99
CA ASP A 210 -11.07 31.40 0.83
C ASP A 210 -10.68 29.95 1.16
N VAL A 211 -9.50 29.79 1.79
CA VAL A 211 -8.95 28.48 2.17
C VAL A 211 -9.86 27.74 3.15
N ALA A 212 -10.47 28.44 4.11
CA ALA A 212 -11.41 27.85 5.06
C ALA A 212 -12.66 27.24 4.40
N ARG A 213 -12.96 27.62 3.15
CA ARG A 213 -14.08 27.09 2.36
C ARG A 213 -13.68 25.99 1.39
N ILE A 214 -12.40 25.63 1.31
CA ILE A 214 -11.92 24.47 0.55
C ILE A 214 -12.14 23.21 1.40
N LEU A 215 -13.37 22.73 1.33
CA LEU A 215 -13.87 21.53 1.98
C LEU A 215 -14.63 20.69 0.96
N PRO A 216 -14.88 19.38 1.22
CA PRO A 216 -15.71 18.56 0.34
C PRO A 216 -17.11 19.17 0.19
N VAL A 217 -17.66 19.19 -1.03
CA VAL A 217 -19.03 19.67 -1.25
C VAL A 217 -20.05 18.86 -0.45
N THR A 218 -19.73 17.61 -0.14
CA THR A 218 -20.54 16.66 0.64
C THR A 218 -20.29 16.71 2.15
N ILE A 219 -19.50 17.67 2.66
CA ILE A 219 -19.11 17.71 4.09
C ILE A 219 -20.31 17.77 5.06
N ASN A 220 -21.44 18.34 4.63
CA ASN A 220 -22.64 18.45 5.46
C ASN A 220 -23.64 17.30 5.24
N SER A 221 -23.49 16.53 4.17
CA SER A 221 -24.32 15.34 3.91
C SER A 221 -23.65 14.05 4.36
N CYS A 222 -22.34 14.10 4.65
CA CYS A 222 -21.53 12.96 5.05
C CYS A 222 -20.56 13.33 6.17
N SER A 223 -20.41 12.46 7.16
CA SER A 223 -19.53 12.66 8.32
C SER A 223 -18.04 12.46 7.96
N ILE A 224 -17.52 13.29 7.06
CA ILE A 224 -16.13 13.23 6.60
C ILE A 224 -15.25 13.85 7.69
N GLY A 225 -14.42 13.02 8.32
CA GLY A 225 -13.54 13.45 9.42
C GLY A 225 -14.27 13.99 10.65
N GLY A 226 -15.59 13.74 10.78
CA GLY A 226 -16.42 14.34 11.83
C GLY A 226 -16.57 15.86 11.70
N GLN A 227 -16.29 16.42 10.51
CA GLN A 227 -16.34 17.85 10.24
C GLN A 227 -17.67 18.26 9.60
N SER A 228 -18.00 19.54 9.74
CA SER A 228 -19.06 20.25 9.01
C SER A 228 -18.55 21.63 8.63
N GLY A 229 -19.20 22.31 7.68
CA GLY A 229 -18.72 23.63 7.26
C GLY A 229 -19.53 24.29 6.15
N ASN A 230 -18.99 25.38 5.61
CA ASN A 230 -19.57 26.13 4.50
C ASN A 230 -18.66 26.04 3.26
N PRO A 231 -18.61 24.87 2.59
CA PRO A 231 -17.78 24.70 1.40
C PRO A 231 -18.20 25.66 0.29
N TYR A 232 -17.28 26.03 -0.60
CA TYR A 232 -17.72 26.50 -1.90
C TYR A 232 -18.50 25.39 -2.63
N SER A 233 -19.64 25.73 -3.21
CA SER A 233 -20.22 24.90 -4.27
C SER A 233 -19.28 24.87 -5.47
N MET A 234 -19.46 23.91 -6.39
CA MET A 234 -18.65 23.79 -7.61
C MET A 234 -18.64 25.12 -8.40
N GLY A 235 -19.82 25.71 -8.63
CA GLY A 235 -19.95 26.98 -9.34
C GLY A 235 -19.31 28.16 -8.59
N GLN A 236 -19.49 28.25 -7.26
CA GLN A 236 -18.87 29.31 -6.48
C GLN A 236 -17.35 29.23 -6.50
N LEU A 237 -16.77 28.03 -6.48
CA LEU A 237 -15.32 27.85 -6.57
C LEU A 237 -14.81 28.25 -7.95
N VAL A 238 -15.53 27.90 -9.03
CA VAL A 238 -15.23 28.37 -10.39
C VAL A 238 -15.25 29.90 -10.46
N ASP A 239 -16.31 30.54 -9.97
CA ASP A 239 -16.41 32.01 -9.97
C ASP A 239 -15.28 32.66 -9.17
N ARG A 240 -14.94 32.08 -8.01
CA ARG A 240 -13.83 32.57 -7.20
C ARG A 240 -12.51 32.46 -7.95
N VAL A 241 -12.21 31.31 -8.55
CA VAL A 241 -10.96 31.11 -9.29
C VAL A 241 -10.91 31.93 -10.60
N ASN A 242 -12.06 32.24 -11.21
CA ASN A 242 -12.11 33.19 -12.34
C ASN A 242 -11.57 34.57 -11.96
N SER A 243 -11.85 35.04 -10.74
CA SER A 243 -11.24 36.28 -10.20
C SER A 243 -9.72 36.17 -9.92
N MET A 244 -9.15 34.97 -10.03
CA MET A 244 -7.74 34.64 -9.75
C MET A 244 -6.99 34.20 -11.03
N GLY A 245 -7.44 34.62 -12.20
CA GLY A 245 -6.78 34.34 -13.48
C GLY A 245 -7.38 33.21 -14.30
N GLY A 246 -8.62 32.79 -13.96
CA GLY A 246 -9.42 31.84 -14.75
C GLY A 246 -9.55 30.46 -14.10
N ALA A 247 -10.74 29.87 -14.15
CA ALA A 247 -11.00 28.55 -13.60
C ALA A 247 -10.59 27.40 -14.54
N VAL A 248 -10.20 26.28 -13.93
CA VAL A 248 -10.09 24.98 -14.60
C VAL A 248 -11.49 24.39 -14.71
N THR A 249 -12.03 24.29 -15.91
CA THR A 249 -13.37 23.74 -16.19
C THR A 249 -13.31 22.42 -16.94
N SER A 250 -12.16 22.07 -17.51
CA SER A 250 -11.95 20.77 -18.14
C SER A 250 -10.50 20.30 -18.01
N VAL A 251 -10.35 18.98 -17.90
CA VAL A 251 -9.07 18.28 -17.94
C VAL A 251 -9.14 17.21 -19.03
N SER A 252 -8.30 17.31 -20.05
CA SER A 252 -8.32 16.40 -21.20
C SER A 252 -7.42 15.18 -21.00
N SER A 253 -6.29 15.36 -20.31
CA SER A 253 -5.38 14.28 -19.92
C SER A 253 -4.61 14.64 -18.65
N VAL A 254 -4.07 13.61 -18.01
CA VAL A 254 -3.21 13.72 -16.83
C VAL A 254 -2.02 12.79 -17.00
N SER A 255 -0.84 13.25 -16.59
CA SER A 255 0.36 12.44 -16.45
C SER A 255 0.92 12.62 -15.05
N VAL A 256 1.58 11.56 -14.57
CA VAL A 256 2.16 11.50 -13.23
C VAL A 256 3.61 11.04 -13.35
N THR A 257 4.49 11.70 -12.63
CA THR A 257 5.91 11.33 -12.51
C THR A 257 6.22 10.93 -11.07
N TYR A 258 7.31 10.18 -10.91
CA TYR A 258 7.73 9.62 -9.63
C TYR A 258 9.21 9.91 -9.42
N ASN A 259 9.64 10.00 -8.17
CA ASN A 259 11.05 10.23 -7.84
C ASN A 259 11.71 8.99 -7.24
N SER A 260 13.03 9.02 -7.10
CA SER A 260 13.81 7.89 -6.54
C SER A 260 13.47 7.58 -5.08
N GLY A 261 12.82 8.50 -4.37
CA GLY A 261 12.41 8.35 -2.97
C GLY A 261 11.12 7.55 -2.76
N GLY A 262 10.48 7.09 -3.83
CA GLY A 262 9.24 6.31 -3.72
C GLY A 262 8.00 7.18 -3.56
N TYR A 263 8.00 8.39 -4.15
CA TYR A 263 6.88 9.32 -4.11
C TYR A 263 6.40 9.66 -5.50
N THR A 264 5.12 10.04 -5.57
CA THR A 264 4.60 10.82 -6.68
C THR A 264 5.22 12.21 -6.62
N ASP A 265 5.91 12.59 -7.69
CA ASP A 265 6.70 13.80 -7.76
C ASP A 265 5.88 14.98 -8.32
N THR A 266 5.36 14.81 -9.53
CA THR A 266 4.56 15.83 -10.21
C THR A 266 3.33 15.22 -10.86
N VAL A 267 2.18 15.87 -10.67
CA VAL A 267 0.94 15.64 -11.42
C VAL A 267 0.79 16.77 -12.44
N THR A 268 0.74 16.43 -13.72
CA THR A 268 0.54 17.40 -14.81
C THR A 268 -0.79 17.12 -15.49
N ALA A 269 -1.69 18.11 -15.49
CA ALA A 269 -2.97 18.06 -16.18
C ALA A 269 -2.97 18.98 -17.41
N GLN A 270 -3.49 18.47 -18.52
CA GLN A 270 -3.81 19.29 -19.69
C GLN A 270 -5.22 19.87 -19.50
N THR A 271 -5.32 21.20 -19.40
CA THR A 271 -6.57 21.87 -19.05
C THR A 271 -7.02 22.87 -20.11
N ASN A 272 -8.22 23.43 -19.96
CA ASN A 272 -8.68 24.58 -20.74
C ASN A 272 -7.80 25.85 -20.58
N ARG A 273 -6.91 25.89 -19.59
CA ARG A 273 -5.94 26.97 -19.35
C ARG A 273 -4.52 26.62 -19.82
N GLY A 274 -4.37 25.53 -20.56
CA GLY A 274 -3.07 24.94 -20.86
C GLY A 274 -2.59 23.97 -19.77
N PRO A 275 -1.33 23.51 -19.84
CA PRO A 275 -0.77 22.58 -18.88
C PRO A 275 -0.65 23.20 -17.48
N ILE A 276 -1.10 22.48 -16.45
CA ILE A 276 -0.87 22.82 -15.04
C ILE A 276 -0.08 21.68 -14.41
N SER A 277 1.02 22.01 -13.73
CA SER A 277 1.83 21.03 -12.99
C SER A 277 1.80 21.34 -11.50
N VAL A 278 1.54 20.31 -10.71
CA VAL A 278 1.38 20.39 -9.25
C VAL A 278 2.30 19.35 -8.62
N SER A 279 2.99 19.70 -7.53
CA SER A 279 3.78 18.72 -6.78
C SER A 279 2.86 17.63 -6.22
N GLY A 280 3.35 16.39 -6.09
CA GLY A 280 2.54 15.29 -5.55
C GLY A 280 1.96 15.59 -4.17
N GLY A 281 2.73 16.24 -3.30
CA GLY A 281 2.27 16.67 -1.97
C GLY A 281 1.17 17.72 -2.02
N ASP A 282 1.32 18.76 -2.85
CA ASP A 282 0.29 19.79 -3.03
C ASP A 282 -0.99 19.22 -3.64
N PHE A 283 -0.85 18.27 -4.58
CA PHE A 283 -1.98 17.59 -5.19
C PHE A 283 -2.74 16.75 -4.17
N VAL A 284 -2.03 15.98 -3.34
CA VAL A 284 -2.62 15.19 -2.25
C VAL A 284 -3.35 16.08 -1.27
N GLN A 285 -2.75 17.21 -0.89
CA GLN A 285 -3.38 18.18 0.00
C GLN A 285 -4.70 18.66 -0.61
N ALA A 286 -4.66 19.21 -1.82
CA ALA A 286 -5.86 19.70 -2.50
C ALA A 286 -6.91 18.61 -2.69
N PHE A 287 -6.49 17.42 -3.10
CA PHE A 287 -7.36 16.28 -3.32
C PHE A 287 -8.06 15.86 -2.02
N ASN A 288 -7.33 15.66 -0.92
CA ASN A 288 -7.91 15.16 0.32
C ASN A 288 -8.79 16.17 1.06
N VAL A 289 -8.58 17.47 0.87
CA VAL A 289 -9.48 18.48 1.45
C VAL A 289 -10.71 18.76 0.59
N ARG A 290 -10.68 18.43 -0.71
CA ARG A 290 -11.76 18.79 -1.63
C ARG A 290 -12.56 17.62 -2.18
N ALA A 291 -11.96 16.44 -2.32
CA ALA A 291 -12.61 15.29 -2.94
C ALA A 291 -13.95 14.98 -2.26
N PRO A 292 -14.99 14.69 -3.05
CA PRO A 292 -16.32 14.45 -2.52
C PRO A 292 -16.40 13.09 -1.82
N SER A 293 -17.41 12.96 -0.97
CA SER A 293 -17.70 11.76 -0.21
C SER A 293 -16.48 11.30 0.62
N TYR A 294 -16.22 9.99 0.69
CA TYR A 294 -15.03 9.45 1.36
C TYR A 294 -13.88 9.17 0.37
N ILE A 295 -13.89 9.79 -0.81
CA ILE A 295 -12.79 9.64 -1.76
C ILE A 295 -11.55 10.31 -1.16
N SER A 296 -10.45 9.56 -1.10
CA SER A 296 -9.20 10.05 -0.54
C SER A 296 -7.99 9.33 -1.12
N ILE A 297 -6.88 10.06 -1.20
CA ILE A 297 -5.55 9.47 -1.32
C ILE A 297 -5.09 9.14 0.10
N ARG A 298 -5.01 7.84 0.40
CA ARG A 298 -4.55 7.33 1.70
C ARG A 298 -3.07 7.00 1.67
N GLY A 299 -2.48 6.75 2.84
CA GLY A 299 -1.06 6.44 2.97
C GLY A 299 -0.16 7.66 2.80
N VAL A 300 -0.68 8.84 3.10
CA VAL A 300 0.08 10.10 3.11
C VAL A 300 1.05 10.05 4.29
N LEU A 301 2.34 10.26 4.01
CA LEU A 301 3.37 10.34 5.04
C LEU A 301 3.20 11.60 5.88
N SER A 302 3.78 11.60 7.08
CA SER A 302 3.85 12.80 7.94
C SER A 302 4.53 14.00 7.27
N THR A 303 5.37 13.76 6.25
CA THR A 303 6.02 14.78 5.43
C THR A 303 5.13 15.32 4.30
N GLY A 304 3.88 14.85 4.17
CA GLY A 304 2.93 15.27 3.13
C GLY A 304 3.07 14.54 1.78
N GLY A 305 4.10 13.69 1.61
CA GLY A 305 4.28 12.88 0.40
C GLY A 305 3.38 11.65 0.35
N ALA A 306 3.04 11.19 -0.85
CA ALA A 306 2.36 9.91 -1.09
C ALA A 306 2.83 9.29 -2.42
N LEU A 307 2.70 7.97 -2.55
CA LEU A 307 2.89 7.26 -3.81
C LEU A 307 1.53 6.86 -4.37
N PHE A 308 1.13 7.49 -5.46
CA PHE A 308 -0.16 7.27 -6.12
C PHE A 308 -0.07 7.50 -7.63
N ASN A 309 -0.89 6.80 -8.40
CA ASN A 309 -1.12 7.10 -9.81
C ASN A 309 -2.52 7.68 -10.00
N ILE A 310 -2.75 8.31 -11.15
CA ILE A 310 -4.08 8.74 -11.60
C ILE A 310 -4.44 7.96 -12.85
N GLU A 311 -5.52 7.20 -12.77
CA GLU A 311 -6.03 6.38 -13.87
C GLU A 311 -7.26 7.06 -14.50
N LYS A 312 -7.49 6.81 -15.79
CA LYS A 312 -8.67 7.25 -16.52
C LYS A 312 -9.48 6.02 -16.95
N LYS A 313 -10.80 6.10 -16.80
CA LYS A 313 -11.76 5.10 -17.27
C LYS A 313 -12.56 5.64 -18.45
#